data_AF-U3TGF3-F1
#
_entry.id   AF-U3TGF3-F1
#
_cell.length_a   1.000
_cell.length_b   1.000
_cell.length_c   1.000
_cell.angle_alpha   90.00
_cell.angle_beta   90.00
_cell.angle_gamma   90.00
#
_symmetry.space_group_name_H-M   'P 1'
#
loop_
_entity.id
_entity.type
_entity.pdbx_description
1 polymer ?
#
loop_
_entity_poly.entity_id
_entity_poly.type
_entity_poly.pdbx_seq_one_letter_code
_entity_poly.pdbx_strand_id
1 'polypeptide(L)' 'MIVEYSLSNLLDFRLADKAPFLGDVSERILPGKIKEAGLNIVRGEVLGAPLIAEASAAVELELVDVVEAGDHDIFLGGG' A
#
# COMPACT_ATOMS: atom_id res chain seq x y z
N MET A 1 -8.94 19.78 -3.84
CA MET A 1 -8.56 19.07 -2.61
C MET A 1 -8.17 17.67 -3.05
N ILE A 2 -6.87 17.39 -3.17
CA ILE A 2 -6.37 16.03 -3.36
C ILE A 2 -6.28 15.49 -1.95
N VAL A 3 -7.21 14.63 -1.54
CA VAL A 3 -7.08 13.92 -0.27
C VAL A 3 -6.06 12.82 -0.53
N GLU A 4 -4.92 12.89 0.16
CA GLU A 4 -3.91 11.84 0.08
C GLU A 4 -4.36 10.68 0.99
N TYR A 5 -4.74 9.57 0.35
CA TYR A 5 -5.09 8.34 1.05
C TYR A 5 -3.86 7.45 1.14
N SER A 6 -3.67 6.85 2.32
CA SER A 6 -2.72 5.76 2.51
C SER A 6 -3.49 4.49 2.87
N LEU A 7 -2.89 3.34 2.61
CA LEU A 7 -3.52 2.06 2.88
C LEU A 7 -2.46 1.06 3.33
N SER A 8 -2.85 0.18 4.24
CA SER A 8 -1.97 -0.87 4.74
C SER A 8 -2.62 -2.22 4.49
N ASN A 9 -2.01 -3.04 3.63
CA ASN A 9 -2.43 -4.41 3.37
C ASN A 9 -1.59 -5.37 4.21
N LEU A 10 -2.25 -6.23 4.98
CA LEU A 10 -1.60 -7.32 5.69
C LEU A 10 -1.47 -8.53 4.76
N LEU A 11 -0.28 -8.72 4.20
CA LEU A 11 0.07 -9.90 3.41
C LEU A 11 0.55 -11.01 4.34
N ASP A 12 -0.18 -12.12 4.41
CA ASP A 12 0.21 -13.27 5.23
C ASP A 12 1.28 -14.14 4.56
N PHE A 13 1.76 -15.16 5.29
CA PHE A 13 2.84 -16.04 4.86
C PHE A 13 2.61 -16.75 3.52
N ARG A 14 1.37 -16.90 3.04
CA ARG A 14 1.08 -17.48 1.72
C ARG A 14 1.58 -16.61 0.57
N LEU A 15 1.84 -15.32 0.84
CA LEU A 15 2.31 -14.33 -0.14
C LEU A 15 3.75 -13.87 0.14
N ALA A 16 4.46 -14.53 1.06
CA ALA A 16 5.79 -14.12 1.48
C ALA A 16 6.82 -14.15 0.34
N ASP A 17 6.64 -15.01 -0.66
CA ASP A 17 7.46 -15.10 -1.86
C ASP A 17 7.34 -13.86 -2.77
N LYS A 18 6.24 -13.11 -2.66
CA LYS A 18 6.00 -11.89 -3.45
C LYS A 18 6.61 -10.63 -2.83
N ALA A 19 6.84 -10.64 -1.52
CA ALA A 19 7.29 -9.47 -0.76
C ALA A 19 8.62 -8.87 -1.27
N PRO A 20 9.67 -9.66 -1.61
CA PRO A 20 10.91 -9.10 -2.14
C PRO A 20 10.70 -8.30 -3.42
N PHE A 21 9.97 -8.87 -4.39
CA PHE A 21 9.70 -8.20 -5.67
C PHE A 21 8.92 -6.89 -5.48
N LEU A 22 7.90 -6.89 -4.61
CA LEU A 22 7.11 -5.70 -4.31
C LEU A 22 7.91 -4.59 -3.64
N GLY A 23 8.89 -4.96 -2.80
CA GLY A 23 9.77 -4.02 -2.09
C GLY A 23 10.92 -3.49 -2.94
N ASP A 24 11.51 -4.34 -3.80
CA ASP A 24 12.73 -4.01 -4.55
C ASP A 24 12.44 -3.21 -5.83
N VAL A 25 11.22 -3.32 -6.39
CA VAL A 25 10.86 -2.68 -7.66
C VAL A 25 9.95 -1.48 -7.43
N SER A 26 10.34 -0.32 -7.94
CA SER A 26 9.48 0.87 -7.94
C SER A 26 8.45 0.81 -9.07
N GLU A 27 7.18 1.11 -8.75
CA GLU A 27 6.10 1.28 -9.74
C GLU A 27 6.44 2.36 -10.79
N ARG A 28 7.28 3.34 -10.42
CA ARG A 28 7.77 4.38 -11.36
C ARG A 28 8.64 3.82 -12.48
N ILE A 29 9.31 2.69 -12.23
CA ILE A 29 10.23 2.02 -13.17
C ILE A 29 9.50 0.90 -13.92
N LEU A 30 8.71 0.11 -13.20
CA LEU A 30 7.88 -0.96 -13.76
C LEU A 30 6.41 -0.70 -13.42
N PRO A 31 5.67 0.02 -14.29
CA PRO A 31 4.23 0.19 -14.13
C PRO A 31 3.51 -1.17 -14.16
N GLY A 32 2.58 -1.39 -13.24
CA GLY A 32 1.85 -2.63 -13.08
C GLY A 32 2.53 -3.69 -12.22
N LYS A 33 3.52 -3.34 -11.38
CA LYS A 33 4.29 -4.34 -10.60
C LYS A 33 3.40 -5.22 -9.72
N ILE A 34 2.31 -4.67 -9.19
CA ILE A 34 1.37 -5.43 -8.36
C ILE A 34 0.74 -6.57 -9.17
N LYS A 35 0.35 -6.30 -10.41
CA LYS A 35 -0.21 -7.29 -11.32
C LYS A 35 0.84 -8.30 -11.79
N GLU A 36 2.06 -7.84 -12.08
CA GLU A 36 3.20 -8.72 -12.41
C GLU A 36 3.56 -9.66 -11.24
N ALA A 37 3.40 -9.20 -10.00
CA ALA A 37 3.52 -10.04 -8.81
C ALA A 37 2.36 -11.06 -8.67
N GLY A 38 1.39 -11.07 -9.59
CA GLY A 38 0.20 -11.93 -9.54
C GLY A 38 -0.76 -11.56 -8.41
N LEU A 39 -0.90 -10.28 -8.11
CA LEU A 39 -1.86 -9.73 -7.15
C LEU A 39 -2.87 -8.84 -7.88
N ASN A 40 -4.05 -8.68 -7.29
CA ASN A 40 -5.13 -7.88 -7.87
C ASN A 40 -5.41 -6.64 -7.02
N ILE A 41 -5.63 -5.52 -7.70
CA ILE A 41 -6.08 -4.27 -7.06
C ILE A 41 -7.61 -4.23 -7.10
N VAL A 42 -8.22 -4.02 -5.93
CA VAL A 42 -9.65 -3.76 -5.77
C VAL A 42 -9.85 -2.39 -5.12
N ARG A 43 -11.06 -1.84 -5.23
CA ARG A 43 -11.39 -0.54 -4.64
C ARG A 43 -11.89 -0.74 -3.21
N GLY A 44 -11.32 0.01 -2.26
CA GLY A 44 -11.79 0.08 -0.88
C GLY A 44 -13.20 0.67 -0.74
N GLU A 45 -13.84 0.39 0.38
CA GLU A 45 -15.24 0.75 0.62
C GLU A 45 -15.37 2.13 1.28
N VAL A 46 -14.41 2.51 2.14
CA VAL A 46 -14.50 3.71 2.98
C VAL A 46 -13.99 4.93 2.23
N LEU A 47 -12.73 4.88 1.76
CA LEU A 47 -12.05 6.00 1.09
C LEU A 47 -11.91 5.76 -0.42
N GLY A 48 -12.17 4.53 -0.87
CA GLY A 48 -12.00 4.14 -2.27
C GLY A 48 -10.54 3.93 -2.64
N ALA A 49 -9.65 3.72 -1.65
CA ALA A 49 -8.24 3.50 -1.87
C ALA A 49 -7.97 2.13 -2.53
N PRO A 50 -6.89 1.95 -3.31
CA PRO A 50 -6.59 0.69 -3.97
C PRO A 50 -6.08 -0.39 -2.99
N LEU A 51 -6.86 -1.44 -2.74
CA LEU A 51 -6.51 -2.54 -1.84
C LEU A 51 -5.99 -3.76 -2.62
N ILE A 52 -5.21 -4.62 -1.95
CA ILE A 52 -4.79 -5.92 -2.50
C ILE A 52 -5.86 -6.96 -2.17
N ALA A 53 -6.48 -7.55 -3.20
CA ALA A 53 -7.57 -8.51 -3.03
C ALA A 53 -7.17 -9.75 -2.24
N GLU A 54 -5.91 -10.17 -2.35
CA GLU A 54 -5.36 -11.34 -1.69
C GLU A 54 -4.90 -11.08 -0.25
N ALA A 55 -4.94 -9.83 0.22
CA ALA A 55 -4.53 -9.50 1.58
C ALA A 55 -5.47 -10.13 2.62
N SER A 56 -4.91 -10.57 3.75
CA SER A 56 -5.70 -11.12 4.86
C SER A 56 -6.51 -10.05 5.58
N ALA A 57 -6.03 -8.81 5.56
CA ALA A 57 -6.72 -7.62 6.06
C ALA A 57 -6.20 -6.38 5.34
N ALA A 58 -7.00 -5.33 5.31
CA ALA A 58 -6.59 -4.02 4.81
C ALA A 58 -7.17 -2.91 5.69
N VAL A 59 -6.43 -1.82 5.84
CA VAL A 59 -6.88 -0.60 6.53
C VAL A 59 -6.76 0.56 5.57
N GLU A 60 -7.86 1.27 5.36
CA GLU A 60 -7.91 2.55 4.64
C GLU A 60 -7.64 3.69 5.64
N LEU A 61 -6.72 4.60 5.30
CA LEU A 61 -6.28 5.68 6.17
C LEU A 61 -6.24 7.01 5.41
N GLU A 62 -6.70 8.08 6.05
CA GLU A 62 -6.40 9.45 5.63
C GLU A 62 -5.01 9.85 6.14
N LEU A 63 -4.19 10.48 5.29
CA LEU A 63 -2.92 11.05 5.74
C LEU A 63 -3.20 12.24 6.67
N VAL A 64 -2.78 12.13 7.93
CA VAL A 64 -2.94 13.17 8.95
C VAL A 64 -1.72 14.09 8.98
N ASP A 65 -0.51 13.52 8.95
CA ASP A 65 0.73 14.28 9.04
C ASP A 65 1.92 13.50 8.47
N VAL A 66 2.99 14.22 8.14
CA VAL A 66 4.29 13.67 7.75
C VAL A 66 5.37 14.35 8.58
N VAL A 67 6.04 13.56 9.42
CA VAL A 67 7.11 14.06 10.31
C VAL A 67 8.46 13.61 9.77
N GLU A 68 9.31 14.58 9.44
CA GLU A 68 10.72 14.33 9.06
C GLU A 68 11.50 13.82 10.28
N ALA A 69 12.10 12.65 10.17
CA ALA A 69 12.81 11.96 11.25
C ALA A 69 14.20 11.50 10.78
N GLY A 70 15.05 12.47 10.43
CA GLY A 70 16.42 12.21 9.97
C GLY A 70 16.43 11.73 8.52
N ASP A 71 16.81 10.47 8.29
CA ASP A 71 16.81 9.82 6.99
C ASP A 71 15.50 9.07 6.67
N HIS A 72 14.49 9.22 7.54
CA HIS A 72 13.17 8.61 7.39
C HIS A 72 12.07 9.65 7.46
N ASP A 73 10.97 9.38 6.76
CA ASP A 73 9.70 10.08 6.91
C ASP A 73 8.73 9.21 7.72
N ILE A 74 8.12 9.77 8.76
CA ILE A 74 7.07 9.12 9.53
C ILE A 74 5.71 9.61 9.03
N PHE A 75 4.95 8.70 8.43
CA PHE A 75 3.58 8.97 7.98
C PHE A 75 2.60 8.63 9.10
N LEU A 76 1.80 9.61 9.51
CA LEU A 76 0.72 9.42 10.49
C LEU A 76 -0.61 9.28 9.75
N GLY A 77 -1.25 8.12 9.92
CA GLY A 77 -2.58 7.84 9.35
C GLY A 77 -3.67 7.89 10.41
N GLY A 78 -4.84 8.41 10.04
CA GLY A 78 -6.07 8.44 10.83
C GLY A 78 -7.26 7.91 10.03
N GLY A 79 -8.39 7.71 10.70
CA GLY A 79 -9.64 7.29 10.09
C GLY A 79 -10.84 7.92 10.80
#